data_AF-A0A2T4U667-F1
#
_entry.id   AF-A0A2T4U667-F1
#
_cell.length_a   1.000
_cell.length_b   1.000
_cell.length_c   1.000
_cell.angle_alpha   90.00
_cell.angle_beta   90.00
_cell.angle_gamma   90.00
#
_symmetry.space_group_name_H-M   'P 1'
#
loop_
_entity.id
_entity.type
_entity.pdbx_description
1 polymer ?
#
loop_
_entity_poly.entity_id
_entity_poly.type
_entity_poly.pdbx_seq_one_letter_code
_entity_poly.pdbx_strand_id
1 'polypeptide(L)'
;MNQAWMVGPVLIQLYMLFAVAAFAAAFVLLRYFSPLKEDLPARDGVQNAYLWGLFTLIFSTGLFQLPLLFRDPLVVLSYPSGTREAAAAVIVMLTAVLYDMRKKGTSAASLISGIAFVLFSADIVYTFLTQPAGVDISWLPVSHPAALYSMIVSFIGLVMLFRLKENSGSFYILSVWMLIQFLISLVERLPHLFLVTVQPGFYIFAGVCILGFGTVINRLQRQT
;
A
#
# COMPACT_ATOMS: atom_id res chain seq x y z
N MET A 1 19.23 1.07 -12.20
CA MET A 1 19.51 2.32 -12.95
C MET A 1 18.65 3.43 -12.35
N ASN A 2 19.22 4.30 -11.52
CA ASN A 2 18.49 5.46 -10.98
C ASN A 2 18.59 6.61 -11.98
N GLN A 3 17.73 6.59 -13.00
CA GLN A 3 17.54 7.74 -13.85
C GLN A 3 16.64 8.73 -13.10
N ALA A 4 17.09 9.98 -12.98
CA ALA A 4 16.28 11.08 -12.52
C ALA A 4 16.18 12.08 -13.65
N TRP A 5 14.99 12.62 -13.89
CA TRP A 5 14.79 13.71 -14.84
C TRP A 5 14.70 15.01 -14.06
N MET A 6 15.45 16.00 -14.50
CA MET A 6 15.40 17.34 -13.95
C MET A 6 14.55 18.22 -14.87
N VAL A 7 13.40 18.67 -14.38
CA VAL A 7 12.50 19.59 -15.09
C VAL A 7 12.53 20.91 -14.32
N GLY A 8 13.42 21.82 -14.73
CA GLY A 8 13.70 23.04 -13.98
C GLY A 8 14.30 22.72 -12.60
N PRO A 9 13.75 23.26 -11.49
CA PRO A 9 14.22 22.94 -10.14
C PRO A 9 13.67 21.60 -9.61
N VAL A 10 12.78 20.92 -10.35
CA VAL A 10 12.10 19.70 -9.89
C VAL A 10 12.87 18.47 -10.35
N LEU A 11 13.28 17.65 -9.39
CA LEU A 11 13.91 16.35 -9.64
C LEU A 11 12.85 15.25 -9.56
N ILE A 12 12.52 14.64 -10.69
CA ILE A 12 11.57 13.53 -10.79
C ILE A 12 12.36 12.24 -10.83
N GLN A 13 12.23 11.44 -9.76
CA GLN A 13 12.91 10.15 -9.66
C GLN A 13 12.09 9.09 -10.41
N LEU A 14 12.72 8.25 -11.24
CA LEU A 14 12.02 7.29 -12.10
C LEU A 14 11.10 6.33 -11.33
N TYR A 15 11.46 5.92 -10.11
CA TYR A 15 10.58 5.09 -9.28
C TYR A 15 9.26 5.79 -8.93
N MET A 16 9.22 7.12 -8.87
CA MET A 16 7.97 7.85 -8.64
C MET A 16 7.03 7.68 -9.82
N LEU A 17 7.56 7.73 -11.04
CA LEU A 17 6.79 7.47 -12.25
C LEU A 17 6.30 6.01 -12.30
N PHE A 18 7.13 5.06 -11.88
CA PHE A 18 6.73 3.65 -11.79
C PHE A 18 5.63 3.43 -10.76
N ALA A 19 5.68 4.10 -9.60
CA ALA A 19 4.61 4.02 -8.61
C ALA A 19 3.31 4.61 -9.16
N VAL A 20 3.35 5.78 -9.80
CA VAL A 20 2.17 6.39 -10.44
C VAL A 20 1.59 5.47 -11.51
N ALA A 21 2.44 4.90 -12.37
CA ALA A 21 2.01 3.95 -13.41
C ALA A 21 1.38 2.68 -12.81
N ALA A 22 1.97 2.15 -11.74
CA ALA A 22 1.48 0.97 -11.04
C ALA A 22 0.11 1.21 -10.39
N PHE A 23 -0.07 2.32 -9.68
CA PHE A 23 -1.37 2.68 -9.10
C PHE A 23 -2.40 2.99 -10.18
N ALA A 24 -2.04 3.69 -11.25
CA ALA A 24 -2.93 3.96 -12.37
C ALA A 24 -3.42 2.65 -13.01
N ALA A 25 -2.51 1.71 -13.29
CA ALA A 25 -2.86 0.38 -13.79
C ALA A 25 -3.76 -0.38 -12.80
N ALA A 26 -3.45 -0.34 -11.51
CA ALA A 26 -4.24 -0.99 -10.48
C ALA A 26 -5.67 -0.43 -10.37
N PHE A 27 -5.86 0.89 -10.49
CA PHE A 27 -7.19 1.50 -10.51
C PHE A 27 -7.97 1.19 -11.78
N VAL A 28 -7.30 1.10 -12.94
CA VAL A 28 -7.92 0.61 -14.18
C VAL A 28 -8.37 -0.84 -14.01
N LEU A 29 -7.51 -1.70 -13.45
CA LEU A 29 -7.86 -3.09 -13.15
C LEU A 29 -9.02 -3.17 -12.15
N LEU A 30 -9.05 -2.32 -11.12
CA LEU A 30 -10.14 -2.25 -10.16
C LEU A 30 -11.47 -1.94 -10.87
N ARG A 31 -11.47 -0.98 -11.79
CA ARG A 31 -12.67 -0.54 -12.51
C ARG A 31 -13.22 -1.61 -13.46
N TYR A 32 -12.35 -2.32 -14.19
CA TYR A 32 -12.78 -3.17 -15.30
C TYR A 32 -12.73 -4.67 -15.00
N PHE A 33 -11.84 -5.12 -14.12
CA PHE A 33 -11.57 -6.54 -13.91
C PHE A 33 -11.87 -7.03 -12.50
N SER A 34 -11.96 -6.15 -11.49
CA SER A 34 -12.20 -6.62 -10.12
C SER A 34 -13.61 -7.19 -9.91
N PRO A 35 -13.80 -8.02 -8.88
CA PRO A 35 -15.13 -8.44 -8.43
C PRO A 35 -16.04 -7.26 -8.03
N LEU A 36 -15.48 -6.07 -7.80
CA LEU A 36 -16.19 -4.86 -7.40
C LEU A 36 -16.52 -3.94 -8.59
N LYS A 37 -16.37 -4.41 -9.84
CA LYS A 37 -16.58 -3.58 -11.04
C LYS A 37 -17.94 -2.87 -11.08
N GLU A 38 -19.00 -3.52 -10.58
CA GLU A 38 -20.37 -2.97 -10.53
C GLU A 38 -20.68 -2.22 -9.21
N ASP A 39 -19.85 -2.37 -8.17
CA ASP A 39 -20.04 -1.73 -6.86
C ASP A 39 -19.36 -0.35 -6.85
N LEU A 40 -20.03 0.62 -7.47
CA LEU A 40 -19.54 2.00 -7.58
C LEU A 40 -19.28 2.65 -6.20
N PRO A 41 -20.17 2.53 -5.19
CA PRO A 41 -19.90 3.07 -3.86
C PRO A 41 -18.62 2.51 -3.22
N ALA A 42 -18.37 1.20 -3.34
CA ALA A 42 -17.13 0.60 -2.82
C ALA A 42 -15.90 1.10 -3.57
N ARG A 43 -15.96 1.18 -4.90
CA ARG A 43 -14.84 1.70 -5.71
C ARG A 43 -14.50 3.15 -5.38
N ASP A 44 -15.50 4.01 -5.26
CA ASP A 44 -15.30 5.41 -4.92
C ASP A 44 -14.75 5.55 -3.49
N GLY A 45 -15.21 4.71 -2.56
CA GLY A 45 -14.66 4.66 -1.21
C GLY A 45 -13.20 4.20 -1.17
N VAL A 46 -12.82 3.22 -2.00
CA VAL A 46 -11.43 2.78 -2.16
C VAL A 46 -10.56 3.90 -2.70
N GLN A 47 -10.98 4.57 -3.77
CA GLN A 47 -10.25 5.71 -4.34
C GLN A 47 -10.08 6.83 -3.31
N ASN A 48 -11.15 7.17 -2.59
CA ASN A 48 -11.09 8.18 -1.53
C ASN A 48 -10.12 7.77 -0.41
N ALA A 49 -10.16 6.52 0.05
CA ALA A 49 -9.22 6.04 1.06
C ALA A 49 -7.77 6.19 0.60
N TYR A 50 -7.44 5.80 -0.64
CA TYR A 50 -6.10 6.01 -1.20
C TYR A 50 -5.71 7.47 -1.34
N LEU A 51 -6.62 8.34 -1.77
CA LEU A 51 -6.35 9.78 -1.85
C LEU A 51 -6.04 10.33 -0.47
N TRP A 52 -6.85 10.02 0.55
CA TRP A 52 -6.59 10.41 1.93
C TRP A 52 -5.26 9.87 2.46
N GLY A 53 -4.94 8.62 2.14
CA GLY A 53 -3.64 8.01 2.45
C GLY A 53 -2.48 8.74 1.80
N LEU A 54 -2.57 9.05 0.51
CA LEU A 54 -1.55 9.78 -0.24
C LEU A 54 -1.35 11.20 0.26
N PHE A 55 -2.45 11.94 0.50
CA PHE A 55 -2.39 13.26 1.12
C PHE A 55 -1.72 13.19 2.48
N THR A 56 -2.09 12.21 3.31
CA THR A 56 -1.46 12.03 4.62
C THR A 56 0.02 11.71 4.48
N LEU A 57 0.40 10.83 3.54
CA LEU A 57 1.79 10.45 3.31
C LEU A 57 2.67 11.66 2.96
N ILE A 58 2.17 12.55 2.10
CA ILE A 58 2.90 13.75 1.66
C ILE A 58 2.95 14.82 2.76
N PHE A 59 1.83 15.09 3.42
CA PHE A 59 1.71 16.22 4.35
C PHE A 59 2.07 15.88 5.80
N SER A 60 2.04 14.61 6.21
CA SER A 60 2.39 14.19 7.57
C SER A 60 3.85 14.43 7.93
N THR A 61 4.74 14.57 6.93
CA THR A 61 6.12 15.01 7.12
C THR A 61 6.19 16.32 7.91
N GLY A 62 5.24 17.25 7.68
CA GLY A 62 5.14 18.49 8.45
C GLY A 62 4.80 18.29 9.93
N LEU A 63 4.02 17.27 10.26
CA LEU A 63 3.69 16.91 11.64
C LEU A 63 4.88 16.26 12.35
N PHE A 64 5.67 15.46 11.64
CA PHE A 64 6.84 14.79 12.21
C PHE A 64 8.11 15.67 12.22
N GLN A 65 8.15 16.73 11.42
CA GLN A 65 9.25 17.68 11.32
C GLN A 65 8.81 19.11 11.69
N LEU A 66 7.97 19.26 12.74
CA LEU A 66 7.43 20.57 13.16
C LEU A 66 8.49 21.68 13.27
N PRO A 67 9.68 21.46 13.89
CA PRO A 67 10.69 22.51 13.98
C PRO A 67 11.20 22.97 12.60
N LEU A 68 11.30 22.05 11.63
CA LEU A 68 11.72 22.37 10.27
C LEU A 68 10.59 23.07 9.51
N LEU A 69 9.32 22.70 9.75
CA LEU A 69 8.16 23.29 9.10
C LEU A 69 8.04 24.80 9.36
N PHE A 70 8.31 25.23 10.60
CA PHE A 70 8.29 26.66 10.94
C PHE A 70 9.51 27.43 10.42
N ARG A 71 10.62 26.75 10.11
CA ARG A 71 11.84 27.38 9.61
C ARG A 71 11.87 27.46 8.08
N ASP A 72 11.51 26.37 7.42
CA ASP A 72 11.51 26.22 5.97
C ASP A 72 10.41 25.23 5.54
N PRO A 73 9.18 25.72 5.30
CA PRO A 73 8.05 24.86 4.96
C PRO A 73 8.20 24.20 3.59
N LEU A 74 8.92 24.83 2.65
CA LEU A 74 9.12 24.28 1.32
C LEU A 74 10.06 23.07 1.35
N VAL A 75 11.12 23.15 2.16
CA VAL A 75 12.04 22.02 2.35
C VAL A 75 11.33 20.82 2.97
N VAL A 76 10.44 21.03 3.94
CA VAL A 76 9.68 19.93 4.56
C VAL A 76 8.82 19.17 3.56
N LEU A 77 8.16 19.88 2.63
CA LEU A 77 7.34 19.25 1.60
C LEU A 77 8.16 18.49 0.55
N SER A 78 9.45 18.79 0.43
CA SER A 78 10.38 18.07 -0.45
C SER A 78 11.07 16.88 0.22
N TYR A 79 10.94 16.73 1.54
CA TYR A 79 11.62 15.68 2.28
C TYR A 79 10.98 14.32 1.99
N PRO A 80 11.76 13.27 1.68
CA PRO A 80 11.20 11.97 1.36
C PRO A 80 10.44 11.41 2.57
N SER A 81 9.21 10.96 2.34
CA SER A 81 8.41 10.28 3.37
C SER A 81 9.11 9.00 3.83
N GLY A 82 8.98 8.65 5.10
CA GLY A 82 9.54 7.43 5.69
C GLY A 82 8.47 6.57 6.36
N THR A 83 8.93 5.64 7.20
CA THR A 83 8.08 4.67 7.90
C THR A 83 6.98 5.32 8.75
N ARG A 84 7.23 6.50 9.35
CA ARG A 84 6.26 7.17 10.24
C ARG A 84 5.11 7.77 9.44
N GLU A 85 5.43 8.42 8.33
CA GLU A 85 4.47 8.98 7.38
C GLU A 85 3.63 7.87 6.75
N ALA A 86 4.25 6.74 6.38
CA ALA A 86 3.53 5.57 5.89
C ALA A 86 2.59 4.97 6.94
N ALA A 87 3.01 4.90 8.20
CA ALA A 87 2.15 4.42 9.28
C ALA A 87 0.95 5.34 9.51
N ALA A 88 1.16 6.66 9.49
CA ALA A 88 0.09 7.64 9.56
C ALA A 88 -0.90 7.50 8.40
N ALA A 89 -0.39 7.32 7.17
CA ALA A 89 -1.22 7.08 5.99
C ALA A 89 -2.09 5.83 6.13
N VAL A 90 -1.54 4.71 6.61
CA VAL A 90 -2.32 3.48 6.89
C VAL A 90 -3.44 3.74 7.90
N ILE A 91 -3.15 4.43 9.01
CA ILE A 91 -4.17 4.75 10.03
C ILE A 91 -5.29 5.62 9.43
N VAL A 92 -4.94 6.62 8.62
CA VAL A 92 -5.92 7.50 7.98
C VAL A 92 -6.75 6.74 6.95
N MET A 93 -6.14 5.87 6.15
CA MET A 93 -6.86 5.00 5.21
C MET A 93 -7.91 4.14 5.93
N LEU A 94 -7.52 3.48 7.02
CA LEU A 94 -8.46 2.68 7.83
C LEU A 94 -9.57 3.55 8.44
N THR A 95 -9.24 4.76 8.91
CA THR A 95 -10.23 5.70 9.43
C THR A 95 -11.21 6.15 8.35
N ALA A 96 -10.73 6.42 7.14
CA ALA A 96 -11.57 6.75 5.98
C ALA A 96 -12.52 5.60 5.62
N VAL A 97 -12.05 4.35 5.70
CA VAL A 97 -12.90 3.16 5.52
C VAL A 97 -14.02 3.11 6.58
N LEU A 98 -13.73 3.38 7.86
CA LEU A 98 -14.78 3.44 8.90
C LEU A 98 -15.77 4.55 8.64
N TYR A 99 -15.28 5.71 8.20
CA TYR A 99 -16.12 6.86 7.88
C TYR A 99 -17.09 6.50 6.76
N ASP A 100 -16.60 5.94 5.66
CA ASP A 100 -17.44 5.53 4.53
C ASP A 100 -18.42 4.41 4.90
N MET A 101 -17.99 3.43 5.69
CA MET A 101 -18.88 2.39 6.22
C MET A 101 -20.03 3.01 7.04
N ARG A 102 -19.73 3.94 7.95
CA ARG A 102 -20.75 4.54 8.83
C ARG A 102 -21.65 5.56 8.14
N LYS A 103 -21.12 6.34 7.21
CA LYS A 103 -21.83 7.46 6.58
C LYS A 103 -22.52 7.08 5.28
N LYS A 104 -21.90 6.21 4.48
CA LYS A 104 -22.41 5.80 3.17
C LYS A 104 -23.03 4.40 3.19
N GLY A 105 -22.94 3.67 4.31
CA GLY A 105 -23.47 2.31 4.44
C GLY A 105 -22.72 1.28 3.59
N THR A 106 -21.53 1.62 3.11
CA THR A 106 -20.74 0.74 2.25
C THR A 106 -20.17 -0.42 3.07
N SER A 107 -20.23 -1.64 2.51
CA SER A 107 -19.65 -2.80 3.16
C SER A 107 -18.14 -2.63 3.33
N ALA A 108 -17.66 -2.67 4.57
CA ALA A 108 -16.22 -2.58 4.83
C ALA A 108 -15.44 -3.76 4.25
N ALA A 109 -16.07 -4.93 4.14
CA ALA A 109 -15.48 -6.08 3.44
C ALA A 109 -15.23 -5.75 1.96
N SER A 110 -16.17 -5.08 1.28
CA SER A 110 -15.98 -4.61 -0.10
C SER A 110 -14.89 -3.55 -0.20
N LEU A 111 -14.86 -2.56 0.71
CA LEU A 111 -13.81 -1.53 0.74
C LEU A 111 -12.42 -2.15 0.91
N ILE A 112 -12.27 -3.10 1.82
CA ILE A 112 -10.97 -3.72 2.12
C ILE A 112 -10.57 -4.70 1.01
N SER A 113 -11.52 -5.41 0.41
CA SER A 113 -11.28 -6.20 -0.79
C SER A 113 -10.77 -5.32 -1.94
N GLY A 114 -11.36 -4.13 -2.13
CA GLY A 114 -10.90 -3.18 -3.14
C GLY A 114 -9.53 -2.58 -2.85
N ILE A 115 -9.23 -2.24 -1.58
CA ILE A 115 -7.89 -1.80 -1.17
C ILE A 115 -6.87 -2.92 -1.40
N ALA A 116 -7.16 -4.15 -0.97
CA ALA A 116 -6.28 -5.29 -1.19
C ALA A 116 -6.03 -5.53 -2.70
N PHE A 117 -7.08 -5.43 -3.52
CA PHE A 117 -6.97 -5.58 -4.96
C PHE A 117 -6.03 -4.55 -5.59
N VAL A 118 -6.16 -3.27 -5.21
CA VAL A 118 -5.29 -2.20 -5.69
C VAL A 118 -3.87 -2.39 -5.20
N LEU A 119 -3.66 -2.73 -3.92
CA LEU A 119 -2.31 -3.00 -3.38
C LEU A 119 -1.63 -4.15 -4.13
N PHE A 120 -2.30 -5.28 -4.31
CA PHE A 120 -1.68 -6.44 -4.98
C PHE A 120 -1.38 -6.16 -6.45
N SER A 121 -2.32 -5.53 -7.16
CA SER A 121 -2.14 -5.16 -8.56
C SER A 121 -1.01 -4.14 -8.74
N ALA A 122 -0.98 -3.12 -7.89
CA ALA A 122 0.07 -2.11 -7.91
C ALA A 122 1.43 -2.74 -7.56
N ASP A 123 1.49 -3.62 -6.56
CA ASP A 123 2.75 -4.27 -6.15
C ASP A 123 3.33 -5.12 -7.29
N ILE A 124 2.51 -5.91 -7.98
CA ILE A 124 2.95 -6.70 -9.15
C ILE A 124 3.57 -5.79 -10.23
N VAL A 125 2.86 -4.72 -10.61
CA VAL A 125 3.32 -3.81 -11.67
C VAL A 125 4.56 -3.04 -11.22
N TYR A 126 4.57 -2.53 -9.99
CA TYR A 126 5.68 -1.76 -9.44
C TYR A 126 6.95 -2.60 -9.32
N THR A 127 6.84 -3.80 -8.75
CA THR A 127 7.95 -4.74 -8.56
C THR A 127 8.48 -5.25 -9.90
N PHE A 128 7.61 -5.45 -10.90
CA PHE A 128 8.04 -5.76 -12.26
C PHE A 128 8.88 -4.64 -12.90
N LEU A 129 8.51 -3.37 -12.69
CA LEU A 129 9.22 -2.22 -13.24
C LEU A 129 10.51 -1.88 -12.49
N THR A 130 10.53 -2.03 -11.15
CA THR A 130 11.66 -1.62 -10.30
C THR A 130 12.69 -2.72 -10.09
N GLN A 131 12.28 -3.99 -10.13
CA GLN A 131 13.14 -5.17 -9.92
C GLN A 131 14.02 -5.06 -8.67
N PRO A 132 13.44 -4.94 -7.46
CA PRO A 132 14.21 -4.84 -6.24
C PRO A 132 15.16 -6.04 -6.06
N ALA A 133 16.40 -5.74 -5.71
CA ALA A 133 17.45 -6.73 -5.54
C ALA A 133 17.49 -7.25 -4.09
N GLY A 134 17.59 -8.58 -3.96
CA GLY A 134 17.82 -9.22 -2.67
C GLY A 134 19.27 -9.12 -2.18
N VAL A 135 19.47 -9.57 -0.95
CA VAL A 135 20.78 -9.78 -0.35
C VAL A 135 21.44 -11.01 -1.01
N ASP A 136 22.76 -10.99 -1.12
CA ASP A 136 23.53 -12.09 -1.70
C ASP A 136 23.58 -13.26 -0.73
N ILE A 137 23.43 -14.48 -1.25
CA ILE A 137 23.56 -15.69 -0.45
C ILE A 137 25.06 -15.90 -0.17
N SER A 138 25.47 -15.89 1.10
CA SER A 138 26.89 -15.89 1.48
C SER A 138 27.73 -17.04 0.90
N TRP A 139 27.10 -18.13 0.50
CA TRP A 139 27.73 -19.36 -0.01
C TRP A 139 27.41 -19.67 -1.49
N LEU A 140 26.65 -18.81 -2.19
CA LEU A 140 26.30 -18.95 -3.61
C LEU A 140 26.39 -17.59 -4.30
N PRO A 141 26.92 -17.47 -5.53
CA PRO A 141 26.93 -16.20 -6.28
C PRO A 141 25.54 -15.89 -6.88
N VAL A 142 24.49 -16.06 -6.07
CA VAL A 142 23.09 -15.88 -6.43
C VAL A 142 22.45 -15.02 -5.35
N SER A 143 21.87 -13.88 -5.75
CA SER A 143 21.08 -13.03 -4.85
C SER A 143 19.66 -13.56 -4.73
N HIS A 144 19.00 -13.34 -3.59
CA HIS A 144 17.58 -13.65 -3.47
C HIS A 144 16.75 -12.88 -4.51
N PRO A 145 15.89 -13.54 -5.30
CA PRO A 145 14.99 -12.87 -6.23
C PRO A 145 13.79 -12.26 -5.49
N ALA A 146 14.05 -11.26 -4.64
CA ALA A 146 13.05 -10.58 -3.80
C ALA A 146 11.87 -10.05 -4.64
N ALA A 147 12.16 -9.48 -5.81
CA ALA A 147 11.15 -9.05 -6.77
C ALA A 147 10.19 -10.17 -7.16
N LEU A 148 10.72 -11.36 -7.49
CA LEU A 148 9.90 -12.51 -7.86
C LEU A 148 9.03 -12.99 -6.70
N TYR A 149 9.58 -12.97 -5.48
CA TYR A 149 8.82 -13.35 -4.28
C TYR A 149 7.64 -12.41 -4.04
N SER A 150 7.85 -11.08 -4.08
CA SER A 150 6.76 -10.09 -3.92
C SER A 150 5.71 -10.25 -5.02
N MET A 151 6.12 -10.38 -6.28
CA MET A 151 5.19 -10.57 -7.40
C MET A 151 4.34 -11.84 -7.25
N ILE A 152 4.95 -12.98 -6.91
CA ILE A 152 4.22 -14.25 -6.73
C ILE A 152 3.22 -14.12 -5.59
N VAL A 153 3.63 -13.56 -4.46
CA VAL A 153 2.79 -13.43 -3.27
C VAL A 153 1.61 -12.49 -3.53
N SER A 154 1.85 -11.36 -4.19
CA SER A 154 0.80 -10.42 -4.62
C SER A 154 -0.14 -11.05 -5.65
N PHE A 155 0.38 -11.84 -6.59
CA PHE A 155 -0.44 -12.57 -7.56
C PHE A 155 -1.32 -13.63 -6.88
N ILE A 156 -0.78 -14.40 -5.93
CA ILE A 156 -1.56 -15.36 -5.14
C ILE A 156 -2.67 -14.63 -4.37
N GLY A 157 -2.34 -13.52 -3.70
CA GLY A 157 -3.34 -12.70 -2.98
C GLY A 157 -4.47 -12.23 -3.91
N LEU A 158 -4.13 -11.78 -5.12
CA LEU A 158 -5.08 -11.34 -6.13
C LEU A 158 -5.98 -12.49 -6.61
N VAL A 159 -5.41 -13.67 -6.90
CA VAL A 159 -6.18 -14.87 -7.26
C VAL A 159 -7.12 -15.29 -6.13
N MET A 160 -6.67 -15.20 -4.86
CA MET A 160 -7.52 -15.51 -3.71
C MET A 160 -8.68 -14.53 -3.59
N LEU A 161 -8.47 -13.22 -3.82
CA LEU A 161 -9.57 -12.24 -3.83
C LEU A 161 -10.60 -12.56 -4.91
N PHE A 162 -10.18 -12.99 -6.10
CA PHE A 162 -11.11 -13.40 -7.17
C PHE A 162 -11.94 -14.64 -6.83
N ARG A 163 -11.40 -15.54 -6.01
CA ARG A 163 -12.07 -16.79 -5.62
C ARG A 163 -12.94 -16.65 -4.39
N LEU A 164 -12.81 -15.58 -3.61
CA LEU A 164 -13.67 -15.32 -2.47
C LEU A 164 -15.09 -14.99 -2.96
N LYS A 165 -16.03 -15.92 -2.72
CA LYS A 165 -17.47 -15.69 -2.94
C LYS A 165 -18.03 -14.58 -2.05
N GLU A 166 -17.47 -14.43 -0.86
CA GLU A 166 -17.82 -13.39 0.10
C GLU A 166 -16.56 -12.59 0.45
N ASN A 167 -16.64 -11.25 0.37
CA ASN A 167 -15.53 -10.33 0.63
C ASN A 167 -15.02 -10.36 2.10
N SER A 168 -15.63 -11.16 2.97
CA SER A 168 -15.34 -11.26 4.41
C SER A 168 -13.92 -11.77 4.72
N GLY A 169 -13.31 -12.53 3.80
CA GLY A 169 -11.95 -13.05 3.94
C GLY A 169 -10.83 -12.05 3.59
N SER A 170 -11.16 -10.90 3.01
CA SER A 170 -10.18 -9.95 2.45
C SER A 170 -9.18 -9.41 3.47
N PHE A 171 -9.62 -9.13 4.71
CA PHE A 171 -8.76 -8.68 5.81
C PHE A 171 -7.66 -9.70 6.14
N TYR A 172 -8.00 -10.99 6.17
CA TYR A 172 -7.04 -12.06 6.47
C TYR A 172 -6.02 -12.19 5.35
N ILE A 173 -6.47 -12.17 4.10
CA ILE A 173 -5.57 -12.23 2.93
C ILE A 173 -4.60 -11.06 2.95
N LEU A 174 -5.10 -9.84 3.16
CA LEU A 174 -4.26 -8.65 3.18
C LEU A 174 -3.23 -8.67 4.32
N SER A 175 -3.61 -9.21 5.48
CA SER A 175 -2.73 -9.29 6.63
C SER A 175 -1.70 -10.41 6.51
N VAL A 176 -2.07 -11.54 5.92
CA VAL A 176 -1.12 -12.61 5.56
C VAL A 176 -0.15 -12.10 4.50
N TRP A 177 -0.63 -11.33 3.52
CA TRP A 177 0.24 -10.67 2.54
C TRP A 177 1.25 -9.75 3.21
N MET A 178 0.82 -8.89 4.15
CA MET A 178 1.75 -8.06 4.93
C MET A 178 2.78 -8.89 5.71
N LEU A 179 2.36 -10.01 6.32
CA LEU A 179 3.28 -10.90 7.03
C LEU A 179 4.31 -11.54 6.08
N ILE A 180 3.91 -11.90 4.86
CA ILE A 180 4.86 -12.45 3.88
C ILE A 180 5.78 -11.35 3.34
N GLN A 181 5.29 -10.13 3.12
CA GLN A 181 6.12 -8.98 2.77
C GLN A 181 7.14 -8.66 3.87
N PHE A 182 6.79 -8.83 5.14
CA PHE A 182 7.76 -8.79 6.23
C PHE A 182 8.89 -9.80 6.03
N LEU A 183 8.58 -11.07 5.73
CA LEU A 183 9.60 -12.09 5.50
C LEU A 183 10.48 -11.77 4.28
N ILE A 184 9.89 -11.24 3.20
CA ILE A 184 10.63 -10.81 2.01
C ILE A 184 11.56 -9.64 2.35
N SER A 185 11.10 -8.69 3.16
CA SER A 185 11.88 -7.52 3.57
C SER A 185 13.15 -7.87 4.37
N LEU A 186 13.21 -9.05 4.98
CA LEU A 186 14.40 -9.55 5.68
C LEU A 186 15.53 -9.97 4.74
N VAL A 187 15.19 -10.26 3.47
CA VAL A 187 16.15 -10.68 2.43
C VAL A 187 16.29 -9.65 1.31
N GLU A 188 15.66 -8.49 1.46
CA GLU A 188 15.74 -7.35 0.55
C GLU A 188 16.76 -6.33 1.07
N ARG A 189 17.56 -5.72 0.18
CA ARG A 189 18.60 -4.75 0.61
C ARG A 189 18.00 -3.45 1.14
N LEU A 190 16.96 -2.97 0.47
CA LEU A 190 16.24 -1.74 0.81
C LEU A 190 14.75 -2.04 0.68
N PRO A 191 14.08 -2.44 1.77
CA PRO A 191 12.65 -2.73 1.70
C PRO A 191 11.84 -1.45 1.45
N HIS A 192 10.99 -1.53 0.44
CA HIS A 192 10.13 -0.43 0.02
C HIS A 192 8.65 -0.85 0.01
N LEU A 193 7.78 0.04 0.46
CA LEU A 193 6.36 -0.02 0.14
C LEU A 193 6.09 1.09 -0.89
N PHE A 194 6.15 0.71 -2.17
CA PHE A 194 6.04 1.65 -3.30
C PHE A 194 7.06 2.80 -3.21
N LEU A 195 6.57 4.03 -3.01
CA LEU A 195 7.33 5.27 -2.94
C LEU A 195 8.18 5.42 -1.67
N VAL A 196 7.93 4.60 -0.65
CA VAL A 196 8.45 4.82 0.71
C VAL A 196 9.40 3.71 1.09
N THR A 197 10.60 4.08 1.54
CA THR A 197 11.50 3.14 2.22
C THR A 197 10.96 2.88 3.61
N VAL A 198 10.65 1.62 3.91
CA VAL A 198 10.03 1.22 5.19
C VAL A 198 10.93 0.24 5.91
N GLN A 199 10.96 0.33 7.24
CA GLN A 199 11.64 -0.68 8.05
C GLN A 199 10.85 -2.00 8.03
N PRO A 200 11.48 -3.18 8.10
CA PRO A 200 10.77 -4.46 8.13
C PRO A 200 9.60 -4.52 9.14
N GLY A 201 9.79 -3.98 10.34
CA GLY A 201 8.74 -3.95 11.37
C GLY A 201 7.45 -3.21 10.97
N PHE A 202 7.50 -2.35 9.95
CA PHE A 202 6.33 -1.67 9.40
C PHE A 202 5.29 -2.65 8.85
N TYR A 203 5.71 -3.69 8.14
CA TYR A 203 4.78 -4.66 7.54
C TYR A 203 4.00 -5.42 8.62
N ILE A 204 4.66 -5.77 9.73
CA ILE A 204 3.99 -6.35 10.91
C ILE A 204 2.98 -5.36 11.49
N PHE A 205 3.39 -4.11 11.70
CA PHE A 205 2.51 -3.06 12.21
C PHE A 205 1.25 -2.90 11.33
N ALA A 206 1.44 -2.75 10.01
CA ALA A 206 0.34 -2.59 9.06
C ALA A 206 -0.58 -3.82 9.06
N GLY A 207 -0.01 -5.04 9.05
CA GLY A 207 -0.77 -6.28 9.14
C GLY A 207 -1.61 -6.38 10.42
N VAL A 208 -1.04 -6.04 11.57
CA VAL A 208 -1.75 -6.04 12.86
C VAL A 208 -2.86 -4.98 12.87
N CYS A 209 -2.62 -3.79 12.34
CA CYS A 209 -3.64 -2.76 12.21
C CYS A 209 -4.82 -3.23 11.34
N ILE A 210 -4.54 -3.87 10.20
CA ILE A 210 -5.58 -4.39 9.30
C ILE A 210 -6.37 -5.53 9.95
N LEU A 211 -5.70 -6.47 10.61
CA LEU A 211 -6.38 -7.55 11.36
C LEU A 211 -7.25 -6.99 12.48
N GLY A 212 -6.67 -6.14 13.33
CA GLY A 212 -7.38 -5.52 14.46
C GLY A 212 -8.61 -4.78 13.97
N PHE A 213 -8.45 -3.98 12.91
CA PHE A 213 -9.54 -3.27 12.26
C PHE A 213 -10.64 -4.19 11.72
N GLY A 214 -10.27 -5.25 10.99
CA GLY A 214 -11.21 -6.24 10.48
C GLY A 214 -11.98 -6.96 11.59
N THR A 215 -11.31 -7.30 12.70
CA THR A 215 -11.99 -7.93 13.85
C THR A 215 -12.98 -7.00 14.53
N VAL A 216 -12.68 -5.70 14.64
CA VAL A 216 -13.59 -4.70 15.20
C VAL A 216 -14.83 -4.54 14.32
N ILE A 217 -14.65 -4.44 13.00
CA ILE A 217 -15.77 -4.35 12.06
C ILE A 217 -16.66 -5.58 12.10
N ASN A 218 -16.07 -6.78 12.09
CA ASN A 218 -16.84 -8.02 12.16
C ASN A 218 -17.66 -8.11 13.46
N ARG A 219 -17.17 -7.55 14.57
CA ARG A 219 -17.94 -7.45 15.82
C ARG A 219 -19.09 -6.45 15.71
N LEU A 220 -18.84 -5.27 15.14
CA LEU A 220 -19.87 -4.23 14.97
C LEU A 220 -21.01 -4.71 14.07
N GLN A 221 -20.70 -5.41 12.97
CA GLN A 221 -21.70 -5.94 12.04
C GLN A 221 -22.57 -7.07 12.64
N ARG A 222 -22.09 -7.77 13.68
CA ARG A 222 -22.88 -8.80 14.38
C ARG A 222 -23.87 -8.24 15.39
N GLN A 223 -23.74 -6.95 15.76
CA GLN A 223 -24.56 -6.30 16.77
C GLN A 223 -25.74 -5.52 16.18
N THR A 224 -25.73 -5.29 14.87
CA THR A 224 -26.79 -4.65 14.07
C THR A 224 -27.62 -5.69 13.36
#